data_AF-A3MX57-F1
#
_entry.id   AF-A3MX57-F1
#
_cell.length_a   1.000
_cell.length_b   1.000
_cell.length_c   1.000
_cell.angle_alpha   90.00
_cell.angle_beta   90.00
_cell.angle_gamma   90.00
#
_symmetry.space_group_name_H-M   'P 1'
#
loop_
_entity.id
_entity.type
_entity.pdbx_description
1 polymer ?
#
loop_
_entity_poly.entity_id
_entity_poly.type
_entity_poly.pdbx_seq_one_letter_code
_entity_poly.pdbx_strand_id
1 'polypeptide(L)'
;MRRLVALLLIAAIFVASPPLGVAAALLYLVRRHVAVYAVLWIRYAKCDVLTASASLLALALSLTAAGTAKIPLAALSLASAYLTPLKPGVSRLLSTAAIALSLIRPGLLALAVGVPAAAYFAYRVEACGFICQKADVRGLDEVGFVPSLGVACFFVRGGRGVGNVYIRLGSLYGHCQHVFCTALSREEFGRRVGPFYRYLPPPPREAFDGVIRASASPRALVNALRRYFSDIVVVMESDDVPKARLISLSRVDPAAAAAVLEAVFELDAGDAALLKELLTRGRDEVASWTLRHPWLLAVLELWEGGEEPRGAVASSLRGRLGVADSLVYAYVRKIPIVTDREEVAAYAKRLGITTFLITDKLYGDFLVVGPRTVETSFGTFDVEHGILLAHLGGEFYADEI
;
A
#
# COMPACT_ATOMS: atom_id res chain seq x y z
N MET A 1 5.54 38.03 0.37
CA MET A 1 6.58 38.75 1.15
C MET A 1 7.96 38.06 1.16
N ARG A 2 8.14 36.83 1.68
CA ARG A 2 9.48 36.19 1.78
C ARG A 2 10.31 36.12 0.48
N ARG A 3 9.70 35.87 -0.68
CA ARG A 3 10.40 35.81 -1.99
C ARG A 3 10.87 37.18 -2.47
N LEU A 4 10.13 38.23 -2.13
CA LEU A 4 10.39 39.61 -2.56
C LEU A 4 11.56 40.19 -1.77
N VAL A 5 11.61 39.91 -0.47
CA VAL A 5 12.75 40.25 0.41
C VAL A 5 14.05 39.55 -0.04
N ALA A 6 13.98 38.27 -0.40
CA ALA A 6 15.16 37.53 -0.87
C ALA A 6 15.71 38.08 -2.21
N LEU A 7 14.84 38.49 -3.14
CA LEU A 7 15.26 39.09 -4.41
C LEU A 7 15.92 40.45 -4.21
N LEU A 8 15.39 41.28 -3.30
CA LEU A 8 15.99 42.57 -2.94
C LEU A 8 17.38 42.41 -2.31
N LEU A 9 17.55 41.40 -1.44
CA LEU A 9 18.85 41.05 -0.87
C LEU A 9 19.86 40.60 -1.92
N ILE A 10 19.46 39.75 -2.88
CA ILE A 10 20.34 39.31 -3.97
C ILE A 10 20.74 40.48 -4.85
N ALA A 11 19.81 41.40 -5.16
CA ALA A 11 20.11 42.61 -5.92
C ALA A 11 21.11 43.52 -5.18
N ALA A 12 20.95 43.70 -3.87
CA ALA A 12 21.88 44.46 -3.04
C ALA A 12 23.29 43.83 -3.01
N ILE A 13 23.38 42.50 -2.89
CA ILE A 13 24.66 41.77 -2.94
C ILE A 13 25.32 41.88 -4.31
N PHE A 14 24.53 41.84 -5.40
CA PHE A 14 25.03 41.99 -6.77
C PHE A 14 25.61 43.37 -7.03
N VAL A 15 24.99 44.42 -6.51
CA VAL A 15 25.51 45.80 -6.58
C VAL A 15 26.81 45.95 -5.79
N ALA A 16 26.92 45.31 -4.63
CA ALA A 16 28.12 45.36 -3.79
C ALA A 16 29.28 44.50 -4.33
N SER A 17 28.98 43.34 -4.91
CA SER A 17 29.96 42.42 -5.48
C SER A 17 29.30 41.55 -6.55
N PRO A 18 29.51 41.84 -7.84
CA PRO A 18 28.94 41.06 -8.94
C PRO A 18 29.18 39.54 -8.84
N PRO A 19 30.39 39.02 -8.51
CA PRO A 19 30.60 37.57 -8.40
C PRO A 19 29.83 36.95 -7.23
N LEU A 20 29.73 37.63 -6.08
CA LEU A 20 28.93 37.15 -4.95
C LEU A 20 27.43 37.23 -5.23
N GLY A 21 26.98 38.25 -5.98
CA GLY A 21 25.60 38.37 -6.43
C GLY A 21 25.21 37.25 -7.39
N VAL A 22 26.06 36.92 -8.36
CA VAL A 22 25.86 35.76 -9.25
C VAL A 22 25.81 34.47 -8.45
N ALA A 23 26.72 34.26 -7.50
CA ALA A 23 26.72 33.09 -6.64
C ALA A 23 25.45 33.00 -5.77
N ALA A 24 25.01 34.11 -5.17
CA ALA A 24 23.80 34.19 -4.36
C ALA A 24 22.54 33.95 -5.20
N ALA A 25 22.47 34.49 -6.41
CA ALA A 25 21.38 34.24 -7.37
C ALA A 25 21.34 32.76 -7.78
N LEU A 26 22.48 32.15 -8.09
CA LEU A 26 22.60 30.72 -8.40
C LEU A 26 22.16 29.86 -7.22
N LEU A 27 22.64 30.14 -6.01
CA LEU A 27 22.21 29.42 -4.81
C LEU A 27 20.71 29.58 -4.56
N TYR A 28 20.13 30.76 -4.78
CA TYR A 28 18.70 31.00 -4.63
C TYR A 28 17.86 30.24 -5.66
N LEU A 29 18.34 30.13 -6.90
CA LEU A 29 17.70 29.34 -7.96
C LEU A 29 17.82 27.83 -7.67
N VAL A 30 18.98 27.38 -7.22
CA VAL A 30 19.28 25.96 -7.00
C VAL A 30 18.82 25.47 -5.61
N ARG A 31 18.44 26.35 -4.67
CA ARG A 31 18.10 26.01 -3.27
C ARG A 31 17.13 24.84 -3.11
N ARG A 32 16.14 24.72 -4.00
CA ARG A 32 15.15 23.63 -3.95
C ARG A 32 15.75 22.30 -4.35
N HIS A 33 16.68 22.30 -5.31
CA HIS A 33 17.48 21.13 -5.67
C HIS A 33 18.41 20.74 -4.52
N VAL A 34 19.06 21.72 -3.87
CA VAL A 34 19.92 21.47 -2.71
C VAL A 34 19.13 20.81 -1.57
N ALA A 35 17.89 21.25 -1.31
CA ALA A 35 17.06 20.67 -0.26
C ALA A 35 16.71 19.19 -0.52
N VAL A 36 16.33 18.84 -1.76
CA VAL A 36 16.08 17.44 -2.14
C VAL A 36 17.36 16.60 -1.98
N TYR A 37 18.50 17.12 -2.44
CA TYR A 37 19.79 16.46 -2.30
C TYR A 37 20.23 16.30 -0.84
N ALA A 38 19.99 17.29 0.01
CA ALA A 38 20.33 17.22 1.44
C ALA A 38 19.55 16.10 2.14
N VAL A 39 18.23 15.98 1.87
CA VAL A 39 17.41 14.91 2.44
C VAL A 39 17.86 13.54 1.93
N LEU A 40 18.13 13.41 0.63
CA LEU A 40 18.68 12.19 0.05
C LEU A 40 20.02 11.80 0.69
N TRP A 41 20.90 12.78 0.94
CA TRP A 41 22.18 12.57 1.64
C TRP A 41 22.00 12.13 3.09
N ILE A 42 21.09 12.75 3.84
CA ILE A 42 20.79 12.35 5.22
C ILE A 42 20.30 10.91 5.25
N ARG A 43 19.39 10.52 4.36
CA ARG A 43 18.93 9.14 4.26
C ARG A 43 20.04 8.18 3.87
N TYR A 44 20.84 8.56 2.87
CA TYR A 44 21.97 7.76 2.43
C TYR A 44 22.97 7.54 3.57
N ALA A 45 23.35 8.59 4.30
CA ALA A 45 24.27 8.49 5.43
C ALA A 45 23.74 7.63 6.58
N LYS A 46 22.43 7.64 6.84
CA LYS A 46 21.80 6.73 7.82
C LYS A 46 21.88 5.26 7.41
N CYS A 47 21.98 4.98 6.13
CA CYS A 47 21.95 3.62 5.58
C CYS A 47 23.36 3.08 5.25
N ASP A 48 24.24 3.92 4.70
CA ASP A 48 25.60 3.57 4.26
C ASP A 48 26.60 4.70 4.56
N VAL A 49 27.10 4.70 5.80
CA VAL A 49 28.04 5.70 6.33
C VAL A 49 29.40 5.63 5.60
N LEU A 50 29.83 4.44 5.18
CA LEU A 50 31.18 4.23 4.63
C LEU A 50 31.35 5.02 3.34
N THR A 51 30.42 4.90 2.40
CA THR A 51 30.47 5.66 1.15
C THR A 51 30.30 7.15 1.37
N ALA A 52 29.36 7.53 2.25
CA ALA A 52 29.11 8.93 2.59
C ALA A 52 30.40 9.59 3.10
N SER A 53 31.11 8.91 4.01
CA SER A 53 32.38 9.38 4.57
C SER A 53 33.49 9.44 3.52
N ALA A 54 33.61 8.45 2.64
CA ALA A 54 34.61 8.44 1.57
C ALA A 54 34.43 9.60 0.60
N SER A 55 33.19 9.91 0.20
CA SER A 55 32.91 11.03 -0.71
C SER A 55 33.16 12.39 -0.06
N LEU A 56 32.84 12.55 1.23
CA LEU A 56 33.18 13.76 1.98
C LEU A 56 34.69 13.91 2.18
N LEU A 57 35.39 12.81 2.44
CA LEU A 57 36.85 12.80 2.59
C LEU A 57 37.55 13.18 1.28
N ALA A 58 37.10 12.63 0.16
CA ALA A 58 37.59 13.00 -1.17
C ALA A 58 37.45 14.52 -1.41
N LEU A 59 36.27 15.08 -1.09
CA LEU A 59 36.03 16.51 -1.20
C LEU A 59 36.97 17.33 -0.31
N ALA A 60 37.16 16.94 0.95
CA ALA A 60 38.06 17.63 1.88
C ALA A 60 39.51 17.63 1.39
N LEU A 61 40.02 16.48 0.92
CA LEU A 61 41.38 16.36 0.40
C LEU A 61 41.58 17.18 -0.88
N SER A 62 40.57 17.23 -1.77
CA SER A 62 40.65 18.03 -3.01
C SER A 62 40.82 19.53 -2.75
N LEU A 63 40.33 20.05 -1.62
CA LEU A 63 40.49 21.46 -1.24
C LEU A 63 41.92 21.80 -0.83
N THR A 64 42.68 20.82 -0.35
CA THR A 64 44.09 20.97 0.06
C THR A 64 45.07 20.84 -1.11
N ALA A 65 44.60 20.45 -2.31
CA ALA A 65 45.45 20.33 -3.49
C ALA A 65 45.95 21.71 -3.96
N ALA A 66 47.23 21.77 -4.36
CA ALA A 66 47.88 22.95 -4.90
C ALA A 66 48.10 22.85 -6.42
N GLY A 67 48.14 24.00 -7.10
CA GLY A 67 48.42 24.08 -8.53
C GLY A 67 47.25 23.63 -9.44
N THR A 68 47.55 23.37 -10.70
CA THR A 68 46.56 23.06 -11.76
C THR A 68 45.84 21.72 -11.55
N ALA A 69 46.42 20.79 -10.78
CA ALA A 69 45.81 19.52 -10.40
C ALA A 69 44.59 19.66 -9.46
N LYS A 70 44.43 20.82 -8.81
CA LYS A 70 43.27 21.11 -7.95
C LYS A 70 41.94 21.06 -8.71
N ILE A 71 41.93 21.53 -9.94
CA ILE A 71 40.71 21.62 -10.77
C ILE A 71 40.12 20.24 -11.08
N PRO A 72 40.87 19.28 -11.68
CA PRO A 72 40.34 17.95 -11.94
C PRO A 72 40.02 17.15 -10.67
N LEU A 73 40.80 17.31 -9.59
CA LEU A 73 40.52 16.65 -8.30
C LEU A 73 39.24 17.17 -7.65
N ALA A 74 39.02 18.48 -7.66
CA ALA A 74 37.80 19.09 -7.17
C ALA A 74 36.59 18.67 -8.01
N ALA A 75 36.73 18.64 -9.34
CA ALA A 75 35.67 18.17 -10.24
C ALA A 75 35.27 16.72 -9.97
N LEU A 76 36.25 15.82 -9.80
CA LEU A 76 36.01 14.41 -9.52
C LEU A 76 35.36 14.18 -8.14
N SER A 77 35.80 14.94 -7.13
CA SER A 77 35.26 14.87 -5.77
C SER A 77 33.85 15.44 -5.67
N LEU A 78 33.56 16.53 -6.38
CA LEU A 78 32.22 17.09 -6.51
C LEU A 78 31.28 16.12 -7.24
N ALA A 79 31.75 15.49 -8.32
CA ALA A 79 30.99 14.47 -9.04
C ALA A 79 30.69 13.26 -8.15
N SER A 80 31.66 12.80 -7.35
CA SER A 80 31.43 11.75 -6.34
C SER A 80 30.35 12.17 -5.33
N ALA A 81 30.51 13.33 -4.68
CA ALA A 81 29.58 13.79 -3.66
C ALA A 81 28.15 13.92 -4.22
N TYR A 82 28.05 14.37 -5.47
CA TYR A 82 26.79 14.47 -6.19
C TYR A 82 26.16 13.10 -6.48
N LEU A 83 26.95 12.13 -6.93
CA LEU A 83 26.48 10.79 -7.28
C LEU A 83 26.18 9.91 -6.06
N THR A 84 26.61 10.29 -4.87
CA THR A 84 26.52 9.46 -3.67
C THR A 84 25.11 8.91 -3.39
N PRO A 85 24.05 9.74 -3.29
CA PRO A 85 22.71 9.23 -3.05
C PRO A 85 22.02 8.61 -4.29
N LEU A 86 22.58 8.78 -5.49
CA LEU A 86 21.92 8.37 -6.74
C LEU A 86 22.54 7.12 -7.37
N LYS A 87 23.87 7.04 -7.36
CA LYS A 87 24.71 5.98 -7.91
C LYS A 87 25.91 5.74 -6.99
N PRO A 88 25.68 5.14 -5.82
CA PRO A 88 26.71 4.98 -4.79
C PRO A 88 27.92 4.17 -5.26
N GLY A 89 27.72 3.15 -6.12
CA GLY A 89 28.85 2.39 -6.69
C GLY A 89 29.79 3.28 -7.51
N VAL A 90 29.24 4.14 -8.38
CA VAL A 90 30.04 5.09 -9.17
C VAL A 90 30.65 6.16 -8.26
N SER A 91 29.92 6.64 -7.25
CA SER A 91 30.46 7.55 -6.25
C SER A 91 31.68 6.97 -5.55
N ARG A 92 31.62 5.72 -5.06
CA ARG A 92 32.78 5.04 -4.44
C ARG A 92 33.98 4.96 -5.36
N LEU A 93 33.76 4.59 -6.63
CA LEU A 93 34.83 4.53 -7.62
C LEU A 93 35.54 5.87 -7.74
N LEU A 94 34.77 6.97 -7.86
CA LEU A 94 35.31 8.32 -7.96
C LEU A 94 35.97 8.78 -6.65
N SER A 95 35.34 8.57 -5.49
CA SER A 95 35.92 8.93 -4.18
C SER A 95 37.26 8.25 -3.95
N THR A 96 37.34 6.95 -4.25
CA THR A 96 38.56 6.17 -4.03
C THR A 96 39.68 6.65 -4.94
N ALA A 97 39.36 6.95 -6.21
CA ALA A 97 40.31 7.54 -7.15
C ALA A 97 40.77 8.94 -6.71
N ALA A 98 39.85 9.83 -6.28
CA ALA A 98 40.19 11.16 -5.79
C ALA A 98 41.06 11.14 -4.53
N ILE A 99 40.73 10.29 -3.55
CA ILE A 99 41.51 10.13 -2.32
C ILE A 99 42.93 9.66 -2.68
N ALA A 100 43.04 8.61 -3.51
CA ALA A 100 44.33 8.10 -3.93
C ALA A 100 45.16 9.20 -4.61
N LEU A 101 44.62 9.86 -5.63
CA LEU A 101 45.31 10.93 -6.37
C LEU A 101 45.68 12.13 -5.50
N SER A 102 44.94 12.42 -4.42
CA SER A 102 45.23 13.53 -3.50
C SER A 102 46.37 13.22 -2.52
N LEU A 103 46.63 11.94 -2.24
CA LEU A 103 47.66 11.50 -1.29
C LEU A 103 49.03 11.23 -1.94
N ILE A 104 49.10 11.26 -3.28
CA ILE A 104 50.27 10.82 -4.04
C ILE A 104 51.24 11.99 -4.32
N ARG A 105 52.53 11.75 -4.08
CA ARG A 105 53.64 12.56 -4.64
C ARG A 105 53.98 12.05 -6.05
N PRO A 106 54.40 12.93 -6.99
CA PRO A 106 54.71 12.51 -8.35
C PRO A 106 55.84 11.46 -8.35
N GLY A 107 55.59 10.25 -8.88
CA GLY A 107 56.64 9.25 -9.15
C GLY A 107 56.35 7.74 -8.97
N LEU A 108 55.18 7.31 -8.48
CA LEU A 108 54.95 5.88 -8.16
C LEU A 108 54.22 5.08 -9.26
N LEU A 109 54.94 4.24 -10.01
CA LEU A 109 54.37 3.34 -11.05
C LEU A 109 53.42 2.25 -10.49
N ALA A 110 53.54 1.88 -9.21
CA ALA A 110 52.63 0.96 -8.51
C ALA A 110 51.15 1.43 -8.50
N LEU A 111 50.91 2.70 -8.82
CA LEU A 111 49.62 3.36 -8.85
C LEU A 111 48.76 3.03 -10.08
N ALA A 112 49.38 2.62 -11.19
CA ALA A 112 48.67 2.30 -12.43
C ALA A 112 47.80 1.02 -12.29
N VAL A 113 48.09 0.16 -11.32
CA VAL A 113 47.37 -1.11 -11.11
C VAL A 113 46.60 -1.12 -9.77
N GLY A 114 47.17 -0.56 -8.70
CA GLY A 114 46.55 -0.59 -7.36
C GLY A 114 45.32 0.29 -7.22
N VAL A 115 45.32 1.51 -7.80
CA VAL A 115 44.19 2.45 -7.71
C VAL A 115 42.97 1.94 -8.50
N PRO A 116 43.13 1.45 -9.75
CA PRO A 116 42.01 0.85 -10.48
C PRO A 116 41.46 -0.40 -9.79
N ALA A 117 42.32 -1.25 -9.22
CA ALA A 117 41.89 -2.44 -8.49
C ALA A 117 41.07 -2.07 -7.23
N ALA A 118 41.57 -1.17 -6.39
CA ALA A 118 40.86 -0.70 -5.20
C ALA A 118 39.51 -0.04 -5.55
N ALA A 119 39.49 0.78 -6.60
CA ALA A 119 38.27 1.43 -7.08
C ALA A 119 37.26 0.42 -7.65
N TYR A 120 37.73 -0.63 -8.34
CA TYR A 120 36.89 -1.71 -8.84
C TYR A 120 36.27 -2.54 -7.70
N PHE A 121 37.05 -2.90 -6.69
CA PHE A 121 36.51 -3.60 -5.51
C PHE A 121 35.50 -2.73 -4.75
N ALA A 122 35.79 -1.44 -4.55
CA ALA A 122 34.87 -0.51 -3.90
C ALA A 122 33.54 -0.36 -4.65
N TYR A 123 33.57 -0.38 -5.99
CA TYR A 123 32.37 -0.36 -6.84
C TYR A 123 31.47 -1.60 -6.65
N ARG A 124 32.06 -2.77 -6.37
CA ARG A 124 31.36 -4.06 -6.25
C ARG A 124 30.69 -4.30 -4.89
N VAL A 125 31.09 -3.56 -3.86
CA VAL A 125 30.49 -3.68 -2.53
C VAL A 125 29.04 -3.20 -2.57
N GLU A 126 28.15 -3.87 -1.84
CA GLU A 126 26.75 -3.44 -1.72
C GLU A 126 26.64 -2.03 -1.16
N ALA A 127 25.62 -1.30 -1.60
CA ALA A 127 25.33 0.05 -1.15
C ALA A 127 23.83 0.22 -0.94
N CYS A 128 23.45 1.34 -0.33
CA CYS A 128 22.05 1.72 -0.24
C CYS A 128 21.56 2.34 -1.53
N GLY A 129 20.37 1.94 -1.97
CA GLY A 129 19.75 2.41 -3.18
C GLY A 129 18.26 2.14 -3.17
N PHE A 130 17.60 2.37 -4.30
CA PHE A 130 16.19 2.08 -4.43
C PHE A 130 15.95 0.64 -4.92
N ILE A 131 15.03 -0.05 -4.28
CA ILE A 131 14.45 -1.32 -4.77
C ILE A 131 13.03 -1.00 -5.23
N CYS A 132 12.77 -1.29 -6.50
CA CYS A 132 11.47 -1.04 -7.12
C CYS A 132 10.70 -2.35 -7.27
N GLN A 133 9.47 -2.36 -6.76
CA GLN A 133 8.57 -3.51 -6.82
C GLN A 133 7.12 -3.00 -6.89
N LYS A 134 6.23 -3.77 -7.53
CA LYS A 134 4.80 -3.65 -7.26
C LYS A 134 4.63 -4.18 -5.84
N ALA A 135 4.58 -3.30 -4.86
CA ALA A 135 4.72 -3.67 -3.46
C ALA A 135 3.61 -3.10 -2.62
N ASP A 136 3.31 -3.85 -1.57
CA ASP A 136 2.62 -3.35 -0.39
C ASP A 136 3.41 -2.16 0.19
N VAL A 137 2.76 -1.01 0.26
CA VAL A 137 3.42 0.26 0.52
C VAL A 137 3.25 0.62 1.99
N ARG A 138 3.98 -0.10 2.84
CA ARG A 138 3.98 0.19 4.28
C ARG A 138 4.64 1.55 4.56
N GLY A 139 3.97 2.39 5.38
CA GLY A 139 4.58 3.55 6.05
C GLY A 139 4.95 4.73 5.14
N LEU A 140 3.99 5.26 4.39
CA LEU A 140 4.19 6.24 3.31
C LEU A 140 4.50 7.68 3.74
N ASP A 141 5.75 7.95 4.10
CA ASP A 141 6.28 9.32 4.04
C ASP A 141 7.34 9.51 2.95
N GLU A 142 7.89 8.41 2.41
CA GLU A 142 9.26 8.43 1.89
C GLU A 142 9.51 7.52 0.65
N VAL A 143 8.58 7.50 -0.32
CA VAL A 143 8.59 6.55 -1.47
C VAL A 143 8.91 7.17 -2.83
N GLY A 144 9.58 6.39 -3.68
CA GLY A 144 9.81 6.66 -5.10
C GLY A 144 8.79 5.97 -6.01
N PHE A 145 8.54 6.52 -7.19
CA PHE A 145 7.61 6.01 -8.18
C PHE A 145 8.30 5.98 -9.54
N VAL A 146 8.17 4.87 -10.26
CA VAL A 146 8.61 4.76 -11.65
C VAL A 146 7.37 4.51 -12.51
N PRO A 147 6.72 5.57 -13.02
CA PRO A 147 5.46 5.44 -13.77
C PRO A 147 5.59 4.54 -15.00
N SER A 148 6.73 4.60 -15.70
CA SER A 148 6.98 3.77 -16.89
C SER A 148 7.05 2.27 -16.59
N LEU A 149 7.31 1.89 -15.34
CA LEU A 149 7.37 0.49 -14.90
C LEU A 149 6.17 0.12 -14.02
N GLY A 150 5.33 1.08 -13.63
CA GLY A 150 4.19 0.83 -12.74
C GLY A 150 4.60 0.29 -11.37
N VAL A 151 5.70 0.80 -10.80
CA VAL A 151 6.27 0.30 -9.52
C VAL A 151 6.53 1.43 -8.52
N ALA A 152 6.40 1.09 -7.25
CA ALA A 152 6.89 1.89 -6.13
C ALA A 152 8.32 1.45 -5.75
N CYS A 153 9.14 2.39 -5.30
CA CYS A 153 10.53 2.17 -4.97
C CYS A 153 10.85 2.61 -3.56
N PHE A 154 11.59 1.78 -2.83
CA PHE A 154 11.97 1.99 -1.44
C PHE A 154 13.48 2.09 -1.32
N PHE A 155 13.95 2.98 -0.45
CA PHE A 155 15.37 3.21 -0.26
C PHE A 155 15.94 2.30 0.84
N VAL A 156 16.71 1.28 0.45
CA VAL A 156 17.22 0.23 1.34
C VAL A 156 18.61 -0.27 0.94
N ARG A 157 19.27 -0.99 1.84
CA ARG A 157 20.56 -1.65 1.58
C ARG A 157 20.39 -2.79 0.57
N GLY A 158 21.35 -2.94 -0.34
CA GLY A 158 21.26 -3.89 -1.46
C GLY A 158 20.42 -3.36 -2.65
N GLY A 159 19.86 -2.15 -2.51
CA GLY A 159 19.13 -1.50 -3.59
C GLY A 159 20.01 -1.05 -4.75
N ARG A 160 19.36 -0.70 -5.87
CA ARG A 160 20.04 -0.23 -7.08
C ARG A 160 20.01 1.30 -7.16
N GLY A 161 20.97 1.87 -7.87
CA GLY A 161 20.98 3.31 -8.14
C GLY A 161 19.73 3.77 -8.91
N VAL A 162 19.37 5.04 -8.78
CA VAL A 162 18.19 5.62 -9.42
C VAL A 162 18.48 6.12 -10.83
N GLY A 163 17.80 5.51 -11.81
CA GLY A 163 17.90 5.87 -13.22
C GLY A 163 16.80 6.81 -13.72
N ASN A 164 15.58 6.68 -13.19
CA ASN A 164 14.44 7.56 -13.50
C ASN A 164 13.34 7.31 -12.47
N VAL A 165 13.19 8.16 -11.44
CA VAL A 165 12.20 7.97 -10.37
C VAL A 165 11.65 9.31 -9.88
N TYR A 166 10.36 9.35 -9.56
CA TYR A 166 9.71 10.46 -8.87
C TYR A 166 9.65 10.15 -7.38
N ILE A 167 10.28 10.95 -6.53
CA ILE A 167 10.38 10.71 -5.08
C ILE A 167 9.53 11.70 -4.29
N ARG A 168 8.79 11.18 -3.31
CA ARG A 168 8.22 11.96 -2.22
C ARG A 168 9.09 11.78 -0.98
N LEU A 169 9.57 12.88 -0.43
CA LEU A 169 10.42 12.93 0.76
C LEU A 169 9.73 13.83 1.80
N GLY A 170 8.83 13.27 2.61
CA GLY A 170 7.97 14.05 3.51
C GLY A 170 7.10 15.04 2.74
N SER A 171 7.37 16.34 2.90
CA SER A 171 6.67 17.45 2.21
C SER A 171 7.36 17.89 0.91
N LEU A 172 8.52 17.32 0.57
CA LEU A 172 9.27 17.63 -0.65
C LEU A 172 8.97 16.59 -1.73
N TYR A 173 9.00 17.06 -2.98
CA TYR A 173 8.84 16.22 -4.17
C TYR A 173 10.02 16.44 -5.10
N GLY A 174 10.52 15.37 -5.70
CA GLY A 174 11.56 15.48 -6.70
C GLY A 174 11.48 14.41 -7.80
N HIS A 175 12.18 14.66 -8.89
CA HIS A 175 12.31 13.74 -10.01
C HIS A 175 13.77 13.53 -10.35
N CYS A 176 14.26 12.31 -10.14
CA CYS A 176 15.65 11.93 -10.38
C CYS A 176 15.78 11.20 -11.72
N GLN A 177 16.53 11.76 -12.67
CA GLN A 177 16.89 11.15 -13.95
C GLN A 177 18.41 10.99 -14.09
N HIS A 178 18.85 9.76 -14.33
CA HIS A 178 20.23 9.29 -14.48
C HIS A 178 21.20 9.66 -13.35
N VAL A 179 21.44 10.95 -13.16
CA VAL A 179 22.33 11.56 -12.16
C VAL A 179 21.78 12.88 -11.62
N PHE A 180 20.67 13.41 -12.15
CA PHE A 180 20.13 14.71 -11.78
C PHE A 180 18.79 14.58 -11.08
N CYS A 181 18.57 15.34 -10.00
CA CYS A 181 17.29 15.36 -9.31
C CYS A 181 16.69 16.78 -9.26
N THR A 182 15.53 16.95 -9.88
CA THR A 182 14.76 18.21 -9.90
C THR A 182 13.79 18.25 -8.73
N ALA A 183 13.60 19.42 -8.13
CA ALA A 183 12.48 19.61 -7.21
C ALA A 183 11.19 19.87 -8.00
N LEU A 184 10.07 19.31 -7.55
CA LEU A 184 8.76 19.46 -8.18
C LEU A 184 7.74 20.08 -7.21
N SER A 185 6.67 20.65 -7.76
CA SER A 185 5.48 20.95 -6.96
C SER A 185 4.67 19.67 -6.69
N ARG A 186 3.82 19.68 -5.66
CA ARG A 186 2.89 18.57 -5.37
C ARG A 186 1.98 18.27 -6.57
N GLU A 187 1.50 19.33 -7.22
CA GLU A 187 0.62 19.23 -8.39
C GLU A 187 1.34 18.61 -9.58
N GLU A 188 2.57 19.05 -9.88
CA GLU A 188 3.36 18.49 -10.98
C GLU A 188 3.75 17.04 -10.71
N PHE A 189 4.10 16.72 -9.47
CA PHE A 189 4.34 15.35 -9.04
C PHE A 189 3.10 14.48 -9.23
N GLY A 190 1.94 14.92 -8.74
CA GLY A 190 0.66 14.20 -8.88
C GLY A 190 0.26 14.00 -10.34
N ARG A 191 0.48 15.00 -11.21
CA ARG A 191 0.22 14.88 -12.65
C ARG A 191 1.13 13.86 -13.34
N ARG A 192 2.39 13.73 -12.91
CA ARG A 192 3.38 12.83 -13.53
C ARG A 192 3.31 11.40 -13.00
N VAL A 193 3.06 11.26 -11.70
CA VAL A 193 2.95 9.97 -11.02
C VAL A 193 1.53 9.42 -11.17
N GLY A 194 0.51 10.26 -11.23
CA GLY A 194 -0.87 9.79 -11.16
C GLY A 194 -1.23 9.29 -9.76
N PRO A 195 -2.41 8.69 -9.61
CA PRO A 195 -2.94 8.30 -8.32
C PRO A 195 -2.19 7.09 -7.74
N PHE A 196 -2.10 7.07 -6.42
CA PHE A 196 -1.29 6.11 -5.66
C PHE A 196 -1.71 4.64 -5.89
N TYR A 197 -3.00 4.37 -6.05
CA TYR A 197 -3.52 3.01 -6.20
C TYR A 197 -3.00 2.27 -7.45
N ARG A 198 -2.57 2.99 -8.51
CA ARG A 198 -2.00 2.36 -9.72
C ARG A 198 -0.70 1.57 -9.47
N TYR A 199 -0.11 1.77 -8.30
CA TYR A 199 1.16 1.16 -7.90
C TYR A 199 0.98 0.07 -6.86
N LEU A 200 -0.25 -0.17 -6.40
CA LEU A 200 -0.59 -1.22 -5.46
C LEU A 200 -0.79 -2.55 -6.17
N PRO A 201 -0.46 -3.67 -5.51
CA PRO A 201 -0.82 -4.99 -6.02
C PRO A 201 -2.34 -5.22 -5.87
N PRO A 202 -2.93 -6.09 -6.72
CA PRO A 202 -4.29 -6.57 -6.50
C PRO A 202 -4.35 -7.39 -5.20
N PRO A 203 -5.46 -7.33 -4.45
CA PRO A 203 -5.60 -8.10 -3.22
C PRO A 203 -5.65 -9.60 -3.53
N PRO A 204 -4.82 -10.43 -2.85
CA PRO A 204 -4.99 -11.87 -2.92
C PRO A 204 -6.31 -12.26 -2.24
N ARG A 205 -6.91 -13.39 -2.65
CA ARG A 205 -8.20 -13.84 -2.09
C ARG A 205 -8.11 -14.05 -0.57
N GLU A 206 -6.97 -14.52 -0.10
CA GLU A 206 -6.69 -14.85 1.29
C GLU A 206 -6.58 -13.61 2.19
N ALA A 207 -6.36 -12.41 1.60
CA ALA A 207 -6.36 -11.17 2.36
C ALA A 207 -7.77 -10.76 2.81
N PHE A 208 -8.82 -11.32 2.20
CA PHE A 208 -10.21 -11.04 2.58
C PHE A 208 -10.64 -11.93 3.75
N ASP A 209 -10.32 -11.50 4.97
CA ASP A 209 -10.70 -12.20 6.20
C ASP A 209 -11.53 -11.32 7.14
N GLY A 210 -12.44 -11.95 7.91
CA GLY A 210 -13.27 -11.29 8.90
C GLY A 210 -14.29 -10.30 8.31
N VAL A 211 -14.48 -9.16 8.99
CA VAL A 211 -15.47 -8.14 8.61
C VAL A 211 -14.77 -6.95 7.96
N ILE A 212 -15.04 -6.77 6.68
CA ILE A 212 -14.45 -5.76 5.81
C ILE A 212 -15.50 -4.69 5.53
N ARG A 213 -15.18 -3.44 5.85
CA ARG A 213 -16.11 -2.31 5.66
C ARG A 213 -16.01 -1.77 4.25
N ALA A 214 -17.09 -1.81 3.50
CA ALA A 214 -17.12 -1.44 2.10
C ALA A 214 -17.83 -0.09 1.87
N SER A 215 -17.15 0.87 1.23
CA SER A 215 -17.79 2.07 0.67
C SER A 215 -17.98 1.89 -0.83
N ALA A 216 -19.17 1.42 -1.20
CA ALA A 216 -19.56 1.10 -2.57
C ALA A 216 -21.08 1.04 -2.69
N SER A 217 -21.63 1.14 -3.90
CA SER A 217 -23.01 0.70 -4.11
C SER A 217 -23.07 -0.85 -4.07
N PRO A 218 -24.20 -1.46 -3.65
CA PRO A 218 -24.33 -2.92 -3.60
C PRO A 218 -23.93 -3.61 -4.91
N ARG A 219 -24.42 -3.08 -6.03
CA ARG A 219 -24.11 -3.60 -7.37
C ARG A 219 -22.62 -3.49 -7.73
N ALA A 220 -21.98 -2.35 -7.44
CA ALA A 220 -20.57 -2.16 -7.73
C ALA A 220 -19.69 -3.11 -6.89
N LEU A 221 -20.04 -3.28 -5.61
CA LEU A 221 -19.35 -4.18 -4.70
C LEU A 221 -19.47 -5.63 -5.14
N VAL A 222 -20.68 -6.12 -5.41
CA VAL A 222 -20.90 -7.50 -5.88
C VAL A 222 -20.15 -7.77 -7.18
N ASN A 223 -20.18 -6.83 -8.14
CA ASN A 223 -19.43 -6.97 -9.39
C ASN A 223 -17.93 -7.03 -9.18
N ALA A 224 -17.39 -6.19 -8.28
CA ALA A 224 -15.97 -6.21 -7.94
C ALA A 224 -15.55 -7.54 -7.30
N LEU A 225 -16.35 -8.01 -6.34
CA LEU A 225 -16.06 -9.23 -5.58
C LEU A 225 -16.13 -10.51 -6.42
N ARG A 226 -16.91 -10.52 -7.52
CA ARG A 226 -16.97 -11.66 -8.46
C ARG A 226 -15.63 -12.02 -9.10
N ARG A 227 -14.65 -11.11 -9.09
CA ARG A 227 -13.28 -11.42 -9.53
C ARG A 227 -12.52 -12.31 -8.55
N TYR A 228 -12.86 -12.24 -7.26
CA TYR A 228 -12.17 -12.96 -6.18
C TYR A 228 -12.95 -14.18 -5.69
N PHE A 229 -14.28 -14.14 -5.82
CA PHE A 229 -15.19 -15.18 -5.33
C PHE A 229 -16.17 -15.61 -6.42
N SER A 230 -16.28 -16.93 -6.63
CA SER A 230 -17.24 -17.51 -7.59
C SER A 230 -18.68 -17.28 -7.18
N ASP A 231 -18.93 -17.36 -5.87
CA ASP A 231 -20.25 -17.27 -5.26
C ASP A 231 -20.22 -16.20 -4.17
N ILE A 232 -21.33 -15.48 -4.01
CA ILE A 232 -21.48 -14.40 -3.02
C ILE A 232 -22.91 -14.41 -2.51
N VAL A 233 -23.09 -14.39 -1.20
CA VAL A 233 -24.43 -14.31 -0.59
C VAL A 233 -24.75 -12.85 -0.26
N VAL A 234 -25.85 -12.33 -0.77
CA VAL A 234 -26.28 -10.94 -0.55
C VAL A 234 -27.43 -10.92 0.46
N VAL A 235 -27.19 -10.30 1.62
CA VAL A 235 -28.13 -10.21 2.74
C VAL A 235 -28.51 -8.74 2.97
N MET A 236 -29.29 -8.21 2.04
CA MET A 236 -29.88 -6.87 2.06
C MET A 236 -31.04 -6.84 1.06
N GLU A 237 -31.84 -5.76 1.07
CA GLU A 237 -32.80 -5.54 0.00
C GLU A 237 -32.05 -5.18 -1.29
N SER A 238 -32.05 -6.11 -2.25
CA SER A 238 -31.46 -5.90 -3.57
C SER A 238 -32.33 -6.57 -4.63
N ASP A 239 -32.63 -5.81 -5.69
CA ASP A 239 -33.31 -6.32 -6.88
C ASP A 239 -32.31 -6.69 -7.99
N ASP A 240 -31.02 -6.40 -7.79
CA ASP A 240 -29.95 -6.70 -8.75
C ASP A 240 -29.45 -8.15 -8.67
N VAL A 241 -29.98 -8.95 -7.75
CA VAL A 241 -29.49 -10.29 -7.41
C VAL A 241 -30.65 -11.30 -7.43
N PRO A 242 -30.49 -12.45 -8.09
CA PRO A 242 -31.53 -13.48 -8.11
C PRO A 242 -31.86 -13.97 -6.69
N LYS A 243 -33.15 -14.08 -6.41
CA LYS A 243 -33.69 -14.55 -5.13
C LYS A 243 -34.09 -16.02 -5.25
N ALA A 244 -33.58 -16.87 -4.36
CA ALA A 244 -33.88 -18.30 -4.34
C ALA A 244 -33.85 -18.84 -2.90
N ARG A 245 -34.39 -20.05 -2.69
CA ARG A 245 -34.13 -20.78 -1.44
C ARG A 245 -32.73 -21.36 -1.52
N LEU A 246 -31.86 -20.97 -0.59
CA LEU A 246 -30.43 -21.22 -0.74
C LEU A 246 -30.04 -22.62 -0.27
N ILE A 247 -30.56 -23.06 0.87
CA ILE A 247 -30.21 -24.38 1.43
C ILE A 247 -31.35 -25.03 2.21
N SER A 248 -31.28 -26.36 2.33
CA SER A 248 -32.17 -27.19 3.15
C SER A 248 -31.46 -27.60 4.43
N LEU A 249 -32.08 -27.42 5.61
CA LEU A 249 -31.47 -27.95 6.85
C LEU A 249 -31.36 -29.48 6.83
N SER A 250 -32.26 -30.18 6.13
CA SER A 250 -32.17 -31.64 5.95
C SER A 250 -30.91 -32.14 5.23
N ARG A 251 -30.17 -31.25 4.57
CA ARG A 251 -28.89 -31.56 3.86
C ARG A 251 -27.66 -30.99 4.57
N VAL A 252 -27.85 -30.34 5.71
CA VAL A 252 -26.79 -29.68 6.46
C VAL A 252 -26.46 -30.51 7.69
N ASP A 253 -25.18 -30.55 8.05
CA ASP A 253 -24.75 -31.13 9.32
C ASP A 253 -25.49 -30.44 10.50
N PRO A 254 -26.18 -31.20 11.38
CA PRO A 254 -26.95 -30.64 12.49
C PRO A 254 -26.17 -29.66 13.36
N ALA A 255 -24.87 -29.90 13.61
CA ALA A 255 -24.06 -29.01 14.42
C ALA A 255 -23.77 -27.68 13.71
N ALA A 256 -23.50 -27.71 12.41
CA ALA A 256 -23.35 -26.51 11.58
C ALA A 256 -24.65 -25.68 11.52
N ALA A 257 -25.79 -26.33 11.30
CA ALA A 257 -27.10 -25.67 11.33
C ALA A 257 -27.38 -25.04 12.70
N ALA A 258 -27.15 -25.79 13.78
CA ALA A 258 -27.38 -25.30 15.13
C ALA A 258 -26.54 -24.05 15.46
N ALA A 259 -25.25 -24.04 15.10
CA ALA A 259 -24.37 -22.91 15.37
C ALA A 259 -24.87 -21.62 14.72
N VAL A 260 -25.38 -21.70 13.48
CA VAL A 260 -25.92 -20.54 12.77
C VAL A 260 -27.25 -20.10 13.37
N LEU A 261 -28.17 -21.04 13.62
CA LEU A 261 -29.49 -20.74 14.16
C LEU A 261 -29.41 -20.17 15.59
N GLU A 262 -28.52 -20.71 16.42
CA GLU A 262 -28.18 -20.17 17.75
C GLU A 262 -27.76 -18.69 17.65
N ALA A 263 -26.89 -18.36 16.68
CA ALA A 263 -26.43 -17.00 16.48
C ALA A 263 -27.53 -16.04 15.99
N VAL A 264 -28.38 -16.48 15.05
CA VAL A 264 -29.39 -15.62 14.40
C VAL A 264 -30.64 -15.43 15.26
N PHE A 265 -31.08 -16.47 15.95
CA PHE A 265 -32.25 -16.41 16.82
C PHE A 265 -31.92 -15.99 18.25
N GLU A 266 -30.64 -15.74 18.56
CA GLU A 266 -30.18 -15.27 19.88
C GLU A 266 -30.62 -16.22 21.00
N LEU A 267 -30.51 -17.52 20.74
CA LEU A 267 -30.97 -18.55 21.67
C LEU A 267 -30.11 -18.54 22.94
N ASP A 268 -30.76 -18.75 24.08
CA ASP A 268 -30.04 -18.98 25.33
C ASP A 268 -29.36 -20.36 25.34
N ALA A 269 -28.52 -20.61 26.35
CA ALA A 269 -27.76 -21.87 26.43
C ALA A 269 -28.65 -23.12 26.50
N GLY A 270 -29.86 -23.01 27.08
CA GLY A 270 -30.81 -24.11 27.17
C GLY A 270 -31.47 -24.39 25.83
N ASP A 271 -32.00 -23.36 25.19
CA ASP A 271 -32.64 -23.45 23.87
C ASP A 271 -31.63 -23.88 22.78
N ALA A 272 -30.37 -23.43 22.87
CA ALA A 272 -29.30 -23.85 21.98
C ALA A 272 -28.94 -25.35 22.14
N ALA A 273 -28.91 -25.85 23.37
CA ALA A 273 -28.66 -27.27 23.64
C ALA A 273 -29.82 -28.15 23.14
N LEU A 274 -31.06 -27.71 23.40
CA LEU A 274 -32.26 -28.36 22.89
C LEU A 274 -32.26 -28.38 21.36
N LEU A 275 -31.94 -27.27 20.69
CA LEU A 275 -31.88 -27.21 19.23
C LEU A 275 -30.92 -28.24 18.64
N LYS A 276 -29.73 -28.37 19.22
CA LYS A 276 -28.71 -29.34 18.78
C LYS A 276 -29.24 -30.77 18.87
N GLU A 277 -29.87 -31.12 19.99
CA GLU A 277 -30.49 -32.43 20.18
C GLU A 277 -31.60 -32.67 19.16
N LEU A 278 -32.53 -31.73 19.00
CA LEU A 278 -33.66 -31.89 18.08
C LEU A 278 -33.22 -32.01 16.62
N LEU A 279 -32.23 -31.22 16.19
CA LEU A 279 -31.70 -31.30 14.81
C LEU A 279 -31.09 -32.67 14.49
N THR A 280 -30.49 -33.35 15.48
CA THR A 280 -29.98 -34.72 15.28
C THR A 280 -31.07 -35.78 15.21
N ARG A 281 -32.22 -35.55 15.87
CA ARG A 281 -33.36 -36.47 15.91
C ARG A 281 -34.26 -36.35 14.69
N GLY A 282 -34.22 -35.21 14.00
CA GLY A 282 -34.90 -35.01 12.73
C GLY A 282 -36.19 -34.19 12.82
N ARG A 283 -36.85 -34.07 11.66
CA ARG A 283 -37.95 -33.12 11.42
C ARG A 283 -39.13 -33.32 12.34
N ASP A 284 -39.56 -34.56 12.48
CA ASP A 284 -40.80 -34.91 13.20
C ASP A 284 -40.65 -34.64 14.69
N GLU A 285 -39.44 -34.84 15.22
CA GLU A 285 -39.12 -34.46 16.60
C GLU A 285 -39.16 -32.95 16.75
N VAL A 286 -38.51 -32.17 15.87
CA VAL A 286 -38.61 -30.70 15.93
C VAL A 286 -40.07 -30.22 15.87
N ALA A 287 -40.89 -30.86 15.04
CA ALA A 287 -42.31 -30.53 14.92
C ALA A 287 -43.11 -30.78 16.20
N SER A 288 -42.85 -31.89 16.91
CA SER A 288 -43.56 -32.22 18.15
C SER A 288 -43.28 -31.23 19.29
N TRP A 289 -42.15 -30.52 19.23
CA TRP A 289 -41.74 -29.53 20.24
C TRP A 289 -42.21 -28.10 19.95
N THR A 290 -42.74 -27.80 18.76
CA THR A 290 -43.17 -26.44 18.36
C THR A 290 -44.27 -25.85 19.24
N LEU A 291 -45.15 -26.68 19.80
CA LEU A 291 -46.20 -26.23 20.72
C LEU A 291 -45.64 -25.67 22.03
N ARG A 292 -44.48 -26.16 22.47
CA ARG A 292 -43.79 -25.71 23.69
C ARG A 292 -42.78 -24.61 23.40
N HIS A 293 -42.14 -24.67 22.23
CA HIS A 293 -41.13 -23.69 21.79
C HIS A 293 -41.53 -23.14 20.41
N PRO A 294 -42.36 -22.09 20.35
CA PRO A 294 -42.90 -21.56 19.08
C PRO A 294 -41.82 -21.09 18.09
N TRP A 295 -40.63 -20.73 18.58
CA TRP A 295 -39.51 -20.32 17.74
C TRP A 295 -38.98 -21.45 16.84
N LEU A 296 -39.27 -22.73 17.15
CA LEU A 296 -38.94 -23.88 16.30
C LEU A 296 -39.71 -23.92 14.97
N LEU A 297 -40.81 -23.16 14.84
CA LEU A 297 -41.52 -23.03 13.56
C LEU A 297 -40.57 -22.49 12.47
N ALA A 298 -39.69 -21.57 12.83
CA ALA A 298 -38.70 -21.04 11.91
C ALA A 298 -37.69 -22.11 11.43
N VAL A 299 -37.37 -23.07 12.30
CA VAL A 299 -36.48 -24.19 11.95
C VAL A 299 -37.19 -25.15 10.98
N LEU A 300 -38.49 -25.41 11.19
CA LEU A 300 -39.27 -26.23 10.25
C LEU A 300 -39.40 -25.58 8.87
N GLU A 301 -39.57 -24.27 8.80
CA GLU A 301 -39.62 -23.53 7.52
C GLU A 301 -38.29 -23.56 6.74
N LEU A 302 -37.18 -23.79 7.44
CA LEU A 302 -35.86 -23.99 6.85
C LEU A 302 -35.57 -25.46 6.53
N TRP A 303 -36.43 -26.39 6.96
CA TRP A 303 -36.15 -27.83 6.91
C TRP A 303 -36.09 -28.42 5.50
N GLU A 304 -36.98 -27.94 4.63
CA GLU A 304 -37.13 -28.39 3.25
C GLU A 304 -36.97 -27.22 2.28
N GLY A 305 -36.54 -27.54 1.05
CA GLY A 305 -36.25 -26.58 0.00
C GLY A 305 -34.78 -26.54 -0.36
N GLY A 306 -34.31 -25.46 -1.00
CA GLY A 306 -32.90 -25.28 -1.34
C GLY A 306 -32.53 -25.72 -2.75
N GLU A 307 -32.17 -24.74 -3.59
CA GLU A 307 -31.73 -24.94 -4.96
C GLU A 307 -30.19 -24.93 -5.10
N GLU A 308 -29.47 -24.50 -4.06
CA GLU A 308 -28.00 -24.30 -4.05
C GLU A 308 -27.50 -23.49 -5.28
N PRO A 309 -28.02 -22.28 -5.49
CA PRO A 309 -27.71 -21.48 -6.67
C PRO A 309 -26.25 -21.01 -6.66
N ARG A 310 -25.70 -20.77 -7.87
CA ARG A 310 -24.33 -20.28 -8.09
C ARG A 310 -24.30 -18.78 -8.42
N GLY A 311 -23.16 -18.15 -8.17
CA GLY A 311 -22.93 -16.74 -8.41
C GLY A 311 -23.35 -15.86 -7.23
N ALA A 312 -23.69 -14.59 -7.52
CA ALA A 312 -24.27 -13.72 -6.50
C ALA A 312 -25.75 -14.04 -6.33
N VAL A 313 -26.18 -14.34 -5.11
CA VAL A 313 -27.54 -14.84 -4.79
C VAL A 313 -28.05 -14.25 -3.49
N ALA A 314 -29.37 -14.09 -3.37
CA ALA A 314 -30.04 -13.66 -2.13
C ALA A 314 -31.11 -14.68 -1.74
N SER A 315 -31.40 -14.79 -0.44
CA SER A 315 -32.51 -15.63 0.01
C SER A 315 -33.86 -15.06 -0.47
N SER A 316 -34.76 -15.94 -0.91
CA SER A 316 -36.15 -15.57 -1.21
C SER A 316 -37.01 -15.37 0.05
N LEU A 317 -36.53 -15.80 1.21
CA LEU A 317 -37.20 -15.59 2.50
C LEU A 317 -36.96 -14.18 3.04
N ARG A 318 -37.89 -13.72 3.87
CA ARG A 318 -37.86 -12.39 4.49
C ARG A 318 -37.43 -12.44 5.96
N GLY A 319 -37.02 -11.29 6.49
CA GLY A 319 -36.74 -11.13 7.93
C GLY A 319 -35.61 -12.02 8.44
N ARG A 320 -35.72 -12.50 9.69
CA ARG A 320 -34.72 -13.35 10.34
C ARG A 320 -34.53 -14.71 9.64
N LEU A 321 -35.58 -15.23 9.00
CA LEU A 321 -35.53 -16.49 8.23
C LEU A 321 -34.63 -16.38 7.02
N GLY A 322 -34.73 -15.29 6.25
CA GLY A 322 -33.82 -15.03 5.12
C GLY A 322 -32.37 -14.88 5.57
N VAL A 323 -32.13 -14.24 6.71
CA VAL A 323 -30.80 -14.13 7.31
C VAL A 323 -30.26 -15.51 7.68
N ALA A 324 -31.07 -16.36 8.33
CA ALA A 324 -30.69 -17.73 8.68
C ALA A 324 -30.39 -18.59 7.44
N ASP A 325 -31.28 -18.64 6.44
CA ASP A 325 -31.05 -19.36 5.17
C ASP A 325 -29.74 -18.93 4.50
N SER A 326 -29.49 -17.62 4.46
CA SER A 326 -28.28 -17.03 3.89
C SER A 326 -27.01 -17.39 4.66
N LEU A 327 -27.03 -17.29 5.99
CA LEU A 327 -25.87 -17.60 6.83
C LEU A 327 -25.58 -19.10 6.91
N VAL A 328 -26.59 -19.97 6.88
CA VAL A 328 -26.39 -21.43 6.82
C VAL A 328 -25.70 -21.79 5.51
N TYR A 329 -26.21 -21.27 4.38
CA TYR A 329 -25.61 -21.51 3.07
C TYR A 329 -24.16 -21.00 3.03
N ALA A 330 -23.93 -19.76 3.47
CA ALA A 330 -22.59 -19.16 3.52
C ALA A 330 -21.61 -19.92 4.40
N TYR A 331 -22.05 -20.35 5.60
CA TYR A 331 -21.22 -21.09 6.56
C TYR A 331 -20.79 -22.45 6.02
N VAL A 332 -21.75 -23.24 5.51
CA VAL A 332 -21.51 -24.60 5.01
C VAL A 332 -20.61 -24.58 3.77
N ARG A 333 -20.83 -23.61 2.88
CA ARG A 333 -20.10 -23.50 1.62
C ARG A 333 -18.83 -22.65 1.69
N LYS A 334 -18.58 -21.99 2.83
CA LYS A 334 -17.46 -21.05 3.03
C LYS A 334 -17.47 -19.91 2.00
N ILE A 335 -18.65 -19.34 1.79
CA ILE A 335 -18.92 -18.28 0.82
C ILE A 335 -18.99 -16.94 1.56
N PRO A 336 -18.40 -15.84 1.03
CA PRO A 336 -18.52 -14.54 1.66
C PRO A 336 -19.95 -13.98 1.58
N ILE A 337 -20.28 -13.13 2.54
CA ILE A 337 -21.56 -12.41 2.54
C ILE A 337 -21.35 -10.91 2.27
N VAL A 338 -22.34 -10.27 1.66
CA VAL A 338 -22.45 -8.82 1.50
C VAL A 338 -23.71 -8.36 2.23
N THR A 339 -23.59 -7.40 3.14
CA THR A 339 -24.73 -6.87 3.91
C THR A 339 -24.54 -5.39 4.22
N ASP A 340 -25.61 -4.66 4.46
CA ASP A 340 -25.64 -3.29 4.98
C ASP A 340 -26.07 -3.24 6.45
N ARG A 341 -26.33 -4.41 7.06
CA ARG A 341 -26.81 -4.56 8.43
C ARG A 341 -25.69 -4.98 9.36
N GLU A 342 -25.37 -4.13 10.35
CA GLU A 342 -24.32 -4.40 11.34
C GLU A 342 -24.59 -5.68 12.17
N GLU A 343 -25.86 -5.96 12.49
CA GLU A 343 -26.27 -7.17 13.21
C GLU A 343 -25.94 -8.46 12.44
N VAL A 344 -26.17 -8.47 11.12
CA VAL A 344 -25.85 -9.62 10.26
C VAL A 344 -24.34 -9.82 10.19
N ALA A 345 -23.59 -8.72 10.08
CA ALA A 345 -22.13 -8.77 10.10
C ALA A 345 -21.58 -9.29 11.44
N ALA A 346 -22.20 -8.95 12.56
CA ALA A 346 -21.83 -9.47 13.87
C ALA A 346 -22.08 -10.99 13.98
N TYR A 347 -23.19 -11.49 13.44
CA TYR A 347 -23.48 -12.92 13.39
C TYR A 347 -22.46 -13.68 12.55
N ALA A 348 -22.21 -13.20 11.34
CA ALA A 348 -21.25 -13.79 10.41
C ALA A 348 -19.82 -13.81 10.98
N LYS A 349 -19.42 -12.74 11.69
CA LYS A 349 -18.13 -12.68 12.40
C LYS A 349 -17.97 -13.78 13.43
N ARG A 350 -19.00 -14.05 14.25
CA ARG A 350 -18.97 -15.15 15.25
C ARG A 350 -18.81 -16.52 14.61
N LEU A 351 -19.29 -16.67 13.37
CA LEU A 351 -19.23 -17.89 12.58
C LEU A 351 -17.96 -17.99 11.72
N GLY A 352 -17.06 -16.99 11.75
CA GLY A 352 -15.84 -16.98 10.93
C GLY A 352 -16.11 -16.82 9.43
N ILE A 353 -17.22 -16.19 9.05
CA ILE A 353 -17.59 -15.96 7.66
C ILE A 353 -17.05 -14.60 7.20
N THR A 354 -16.29 -14.56 6.11
CA THR A 354 -15.85 -13.31 5.47
C THR A 354 -17.05 -12.47 5.10
N THR A 355 -17.08 -11.23 5.58
CA THR A 355 -18.24 -10.35 5.48
C THR A 355 -17.85 -9.00 4.91
N PHE A 356 -18.56 -8.56 3.88
CA PHE A 356 -18.47 -7.20 3.34
C PHE A 356 -19.65 -6.37 3.84
N LEU A 357 -19.38 -5.51 4.82
CA LEU A 357 -20.37 -4.62 5.43
C LEU A 357 -20.36 -3.28 4.69
N ILE A 358 -21.44 -2.95 3.97
CA ILE A 358 -21.59 -1.65 3.32
C ILE A 358 -21.81 -0.58 4.39
N THR A 359 -20.92 0.40 4.47
CA THR A 359 -20.99 1.48 5.46
C THR A 359 -20.16 2.68 5.03
N ASP A 360 -20.55 3.87 5.51
CA ASP A 360 -19.79 5.11 5.32
C ASP A 360 -18.66 5.27 6.36
N LYS A 361 -18.63 4.44 7.41
CA LYS A 361 -17.61 4.50 8.47
C LYS A 361 -16.46 3.53 8.19
N LEU A 362 -15.39 4.00 7.55
CA LEU A 362 -14.24 3.17 7.20
C LEU A 362 -13.15 3.17 8.29
N TYR A 363 -12.94 2.02 8.92
CA TYR A 363 -11.87 1.79 9.90
C TYR A 363 -11.44 0.32 9.92
N GLY A 364 -10.20 0.05 10.33
CA GLY A 364 -9.62 -1.30 10.28
C GLY A 364 -9.51 -1.78 8.83
N ASP A 365 -10.00 -2.99 8.57
CA ASP A 365 -10.07 -3.54 7.22
C ASP A 365 -11.25 -2.93 6.45
N PHE A 366 -10.94 -2.34 5.31
CA PHE A 366 -11.93 -1.66 4.47
C PHE A 366 -11.67 -1.83 2.99
N LEU A 367 -12.71 -1.58 2.21
CA LEU A 367 -12.71 -1.65 0.75
C LEU A 367 -13.53 -0.49 0.18
N VAL A 368 -13.09 0.07 -0.93
CA VAL A 368 -13.74 1.17 -1.62
C VAL A 368 -13.82 0.80 -3.10
N VAL A 369 -15.02 0.93 -3.68
CA VAL A 369 -15.22 0.78 -5.12
C VAL A 369 -15.62 2.13 -5.68
N GLY A 370 -14.78 2.69 -6.55
CA GLY A 370 -15.01 4.00 -7.14
C GLY A 370 -16.13 4.02 -8.19
N PRO A 371 -16.66 5.21 -8.53
CA PRO A 371 -16.09 6.52 -8.20
C PRO A 371 -16.56 7.03 -6.84
N ARG A 372 -15.63 7.24 -5.90
CA ARG A 372 -15.91 7.79 -4.56
C ARG A 372 -14.69 8.52 -4.00
N THR A 373 -14.95 9.62 -3.29
CA THR A 373 -14.00 10.24 -2.37
C THR A 373 -14.31 9.72 -0.98
N VAL A 374 -13.32 9.13 -0.30
CA VAL A 374 -13.47 8.66 1.07
C VAL A 374 -12.44 9.30 1.98
N GLU A 375 -12.86 9.65 3.19
CA GLU A 375 -11.97 10.09 4.25
C GLU A 375 -11.75 8.92 5.23
N THR A 376 -10.49 8.61 5.50
CA THR A 376 -10.09 7.52 6.40
C THR A 376 -9.08 8.03 7.40
N SER A 377 -8.75 7.22 8.41
CA SER A 377 -7.64 7.51 9.33
C SER A 377 -6.28 7.65 8.63
N PHE A 378 -6.13 7.15 7.40
CA PHE A 378 -4.91 7.26 6.58
C PHE A 378 -4.91 8.48 5.65
N GLY A 379 -5.99 9.24 5.63
CA GLY A 379 -6.19 10.41 4.78
C GLY A 379 -7.35 10.25 3.80
N THR A 380 -7.47 11.22 2.90
CA THR A 380 -8.51 11.28 1.86
C THR A 380 -8.03 10.57 0.60
N PHE A 381 -8.85 9.67 0.08
CA PHE A 381 -8.62 8.96 -1.18
C PHE A 381 -9.70 9.29 -2.20
N ASP A 382 -9.28 9.70 -3.39
CA ASP A 382 -10.15 9.82 -4.56
C ASP A 382 -9.98 8.55 -5.40
N VAL A 383 -10.99 7.68 -5.36
CA VAL A 383 -10.99 6.40 -6.09
C VAL A 383 -11.77 6.59 -7.39
N GLU A 384 -11.10 6.45 -8.53
CA GLU A 384 -11.69 6.57 -9.87
C GLU A 384 -12.71 5.45 -10.16
N HIS A 385 -13.57 5.66 -11.17
CA HIS A 385 -14.51 4.64 -11.63
C HIS A 385 -13.77 3.38 -12.10
N GLY A 386 -14.28 2.20 -11.73
CA GLY A 386 -13.65 0.93 -12.10
C GLY A 386 -12.37 0.63 -11.30
N ILE A 387 -12.14 1.30 -10.18
CA ILE A 387 -11.03 1.00 -9.26
C ILE A 387 -11.57 0.47 -7.95
N LEU A 388 -10.98 -0.64 -7.49
CA LEU A 388 -11.09 -1.16 -6.14
C LEU A 388 -9.85 -0.73 -5.36
N LEU A 389 -10.04 -0.07 -4.22
CA LEU A 389 -8.99 0.22 -3.25
C LEU A 389 -9.33 -0.52 -1.96
N ALA A 390 -8.41 -1.30 -1.42
CA ALA A 390 -8.62 -2.03 -0.18
C ALA A 390 -7.46 -1.80 0.80
N HIS A 391 -7.80 -1.80 2.08
CA HIS A 391 -6.85 -1.88 3.18
C HIS A 391 -7.20 -3.14 3.99
N LEU A 392 -6.36 -4.16 3.93
CA LEU A 392 -6.62 -5.49 4.47
C LEU A 392 -5.39 -5.99 5.24
N GLY A 393 -5.56 -6.40 6.50
CA GLY A 393 -4.45 -6.92 7.30
C GLY A 393 -3.34 -5.90 7.56
N GLY A 394 -3.65 -4.61 7.47
CA GLY A 394 -2.67 -3.51 7.58
C GLY A 394 -1.93 -3.17 6.29
N GLU A 395 -2.32 -3.76 5.16
CA GLU A 395 -1.71 -3.59 3.84
C GLU A 395 -2.67 -2.92 2.86
N PHE A 396 -2.14 -2.13 1.93
CA PHE A 396 -2.95 -1.50 0.88
C PHE A 396 -2.87 -2.28 -0.43
N TYR A 397 -4.04 -2.48 -1.03
CA TYR A 397 -4.23 -3.17 -2.31
C TYR A 397 -5.08 -2.34 -3.25
N ALA A 398 -4.89 -2.51 -4.55
CA ALA A 398 -5.82 -1.98 -5.54
C ALA A 398 -5.90 -2.83 -6.80
N ASP A 399 -7.06 -2.80 -7.44
CA ASP A 399 -7.33 -3.53 -8.66
C ASP A 399 -8.23 -2.73 -9.61
N GLU A 400 -8.09 -2.98 -10.91
CA GLU A 400 -8.92 -2.40 -11.97
C GLU A 400 -10.05 -3.39 -12.30
N ILE A 401 -11.31 -3.03 -12.00
CA ILE A 401 -12.50 -3.90 -12.00
C ILE A 401 -13.45 -3.71 -13.18
#